data_AF-A0AAJ1TPT3-F1
#
_entry.id   AF-A0AAJ1TPT3-F1
#
_cell.length_a   1.000
_cell.length_b   1.000
_cell.length_c   1.000
_cell.angle_alpha   90.00
_cell.angle_beta   90.00
_cell.angle_gamma   90.00
#
_symmetry.space_group_name_H-M   'P 1'
#
loop_
_entity.id
_entity.type
_entity.pdbx_description
1 polymer ?
#
loop_
_entity_poly.entity_id
_entity_poly.type
_entity_poly.pdbx_seq_one_letter_code
_entity_poly.pdbx_strand_id
1 'polypeptide(L)'
;MESEWLNSTKVTMRCGVTSRTLTNYISWHGIYIKHKREGTGNNRIYVHESAIFVLEIIKNMYSSSDGNRCTREQVQNYLSENHEMFLTLPDERKGTLVTLAQSMQGLRTYLDTAFMDVNSRIDNSQERQERFYRQEIELLKEHQNQEIESYKQQSQQEIESYKQQSQQEIQSLQQQFSEVQAQLAAALNTQNTNQELISKQLSRVEKYGVKRRKQRRQFPLFWRYVDEETDEDGG
;
A
#
# COMPACT_ATOMS: atom_id res chain seq x y z
N MET A 1 -31.27 55.66 24.28
CA MET A 1 -30.43 56.55 25.10
C MET A 1 -29.06 55.90 25.18
N GLU A 2 -28.02 56.55 24.68
CA GLU A 2 -26.66 56.00 24.75
C GLU A 2 -26.19 56.00 26.21
N SER A 3 -25.94 54.82 26.77
CA SER A 3 -25.49 54.68 28.15
C SER A 3 -24.15 55.38 28.36
N GLU A 4 -24.09 56.31 29.31
CA GLU A 4 -22.92 57.17 29.51
C GLU A 4 -21.82 56.44 30.29
N TRP A 5 -20.56 56.62 29.88
CA TRP A 5 -19.39 56.21 30.66
C TRP A 5 -19.06 57.29 31.69
N LEU A 6 -19.18 56.95 32.97
CA LEU A 6 -18.99 57.87 34.07
C LEU A 6 -17.53 57.84 34.55
N ASN A 7 -16.93 59.02 34.71
CA ASN A 7 -15.60 59.14 35.33
C ASN A 7 -15.70 58.91 36.86
N SER A 8 -14.56 58.69 37.51
CA SER A 8 -14.50 58.43 38.96
C SER A 8 -15.24 59.48 39.80
N THR A 9 -15.16 60.76 39.43
CA THR A 9 -15.86 61.86 40.12
C THR A 9 -17.38 61.73 40.04
N LYS A 10 -17.92 61.47 38.84
CA LYS A 10 -19.37 61.24 38.63
C LYS A 10 -19.85 60.00 39.38
N VAL A 11 -19.06 58.93 39.39
CA VAL A 11 -19.37 57.71 40.17
C VAL A 11 -19.41 58.01 41.67
N THR A 12 -18.45 58.78 42.18
CA THR A 12 -18.44 59.19 43.59
C THR A 12 -19.67 60.03 43.96
N MET A 13 -20.09 60.95 43.09
CA MET A 13 -21.30 61.76 43.33
C MET A 13 -22.58 60.91 43.36
N ARG A 14 -22.69 59.87 42.51
CA ARG A 14 -23.89 59.04 42.45
C ARG A 14 -23.97 57.99 43.56
N CYS A 15 -22.90 57.21 43.77
CA CYS A 15 -22.93 56.09 44.73
C CYS A 15 -22.37 56.46 46.12
N GLY A 16 -21.75 57.64 46.28
CA GLY A 16 -21.02 58.01 47.50
C GLY A 16 -19.78 57.15 47.75
N VAL A 17 -19.24 56.47 46.72
CA VAL A 17 -18.02 55.65 46.81
C VAL A 17 -16.83 56.50 46.42
N THR A 18 -15.87 56.69 47.32
CA THR A 18 -14.65 57.47 47.01
C THR A 18 -13.84 56.82 45.89
N SER A 19 -13.05 57.60 45.15
CA SER A 19 -12.23 57.06 44.04
C SER A 19 -11.24 55.97 44.50
N ARG A 20 -10.75 56.04 45.74
CA ARG A 20 -9.90 55.00 46.35
C ARG A 20 -10.68 53.71 46.58
N THR A 21 -11.88 53.80 47.16
CA THR A 21 -12.75 52.63 47.38
C THR A 21 -13.20 52.01 46.05
N LEU A 22 -13.53 52.84 45.05
CA LEU A 22 -13.88 52.39 43.71
C LEU A 22 -12.76 51.56 43.07
N THR A 23 -11.51 52.02 43.22
CA THR A 23 -10.34 51.29 42.72
C THR A 23 -10.20 49.92 43.39
N ASN A 24 -10.43 49.85 44.71
CA ASN A 24 -10.41 48.59 45.45
C ASN A 24 -11.54 47.65 45.03
N TYR A 25 -12.76 48.16 44.86
CA TYR A 25 -13.91 47.37 44.40
C TYR A 25 -13.67 46.81 43.00
N ILE A 26 -13.11 47.60 42.09
CA ILE A 26 -12.73 47.12 40.76
C ILE A 26 -11.58 46.11 40.86
N SER A 27 -10.62 46.30 41.76
CA SER A 27 -9.54 45.33 41.95
C SER A 27 -10.02 44.00 42.50
N TRP A 28 -11.06 43.99 43.33
CA TRP A 28 -11.55 42.77 43.99
C TRP A 28 -12.66 42.08 43.22
N HIS A 29 -13.57 42.87 42.65
CA HIS A 29 -14.84 42.45 42.05
C HIS A 29 -15.02 42.96 40.62
N GLY A 30 -13.94 43.41 39.96
CA GLY A 30 -13.97 44.04 38.65
C GLY A 30 -14.58 43.20 37.54
N ILE A 31 -14.62 41.88 37.69
CA ILE A 31 -15.30 40.95 36.77
C ILE A 31 -16.83 41.18 36.72
N TYR A 32 -17.45 41.73 37.76
CA TYR A 32 -18.90 42.03 37.77
C TYR A 32 -19.20 43.51 37.50
N ILE A 33 -18.15 44.34 37.42
CA ILE A 33 -18.27 45.78 37.25
C ILE A 33 -17.84 46.13 35.83
N LYS A 34 -18.80 46.56 35.00
CA LYS A 34 -18.52 47.03 33.65
C LYS A 34 -17.73 48.34 33.69
N HIS A 35 -16.40 48.22 33.61
CA HIS A 35 -15.45 49.33 33.68
C HIS A 35 -14.40 49.27 32.57
N LYS A 36 -13.92 50.43 32.11
CA LYS A 36 -12.78 50.53 31.20
C LYS A 36 -11.71 51.45 31.79
N ARG A 37 -10.47 51.20 31.42
CA ARG A 37 -9.32 52.05 31.76
C ARG A 37 -8.83 52.72 30.48
N GLU A 38 -8.63 54.03 30.52
CA GLU A 38 -8.05 54.77 29.40
C GLU A 38 -6.71 55.43 29.83
N GLY A 39 -5.67 55.22 29.02
CA GLY A 39 -4.36 55.88 29.15
C GLY A 39 -3.26 55.00 29.77
N THR A 40 -2.08 55.01 29.14
CA THR A 40 -0.89 54.21 29.50
C THR A 40 -0.09 54.74 30.71
N GLY A 41 -0.58 55.76 31.43
CA GLY A 41 0.16 56.39 32.53
C GLY A 41 -0.70 57.04 33.61
N ASN A 42 -1.84 57.64 33.24
CA ASN A 42 -2.85 58.11 34.18
C ASN A 42 -4.05 57.17 34.07
N ASN A 43 -4.05 56.10 34.86
CA ASN A 43 -5.02 55.01 34.87
C ASN A 43 -6.45 55.51 35.21
N ARG A 44 -7.06 56.27 34.29
CA ARG A 44 -8.39 56.87 34.46
C ARG A 44 -9.42 55.76 34.32
N ILE A 45 -10.17 55.56 35.39
CA ILE A 45 -11.22 54.55 35.47
C ILE A 45 -12.53 55.20 35.02
N TYR A 46 -13.18 54.56 34.05
CA TYR A 46 -14.53 54.86 33.63
C TYR A 46 -15.43 53.68 33.94
N VAL A 47 -16.57 53.94 34.56
CA VAL A 47 -17.57 52.92 34.91
C VAL A 47 -18.81 53.18 34.10
N HIS A 48 -19.36 52.13 33.50
CA HIS A 48 -20.60 52.22 32.76
C HIS A 48 -21.77 52.48 33.71
N GLU A 49 -22.76 53.27 33.30
CA GLU A 49 -23.91 53.61 34.14
C GLU A 49 -24.65 52.39 34.71
N SER A 50 -24.77 51.30 33.95
CA SER A 50 -25.38 50.05 34.45
C SER A 50 -24.65 49.40 35.63
N ALA A 51 -23.36 49.68 35.83
CA ALA A 51 -22.56 49.12 36.91
C ALA A 51 -22.68 49.92 38.22
N ILE A 52 -23.34 51.08 38.21
CA ILE A 52 -23.64 51.89 39.40
C ILE A 52 -24.46 51.08 40.41
N PHE A 53 -25.49 50.36 39.95
CA PHE A 53 -26.31 49.50 40.80
C PHE A 53 -25.49 48.41 41.51
N VAL A 54 -24.57 47.76 40.77
CA VAL A 54 -23.66 46.75 41.34
C VAL A 54 -22.74 47.37 42.39
N LEU A 55 -22.22 48.57 42.16
CA LEU A 55 -21.38 49.29 43.13
C LEU A 55 -22.13 49.64 44.41
N GLU A 56 -23.42 49.98 44.32
CA GLU A 56 -24.28 50.24 45.49
C GLU A 56 -24.51 48.98 46.30
N ILE A 57 -24.77 47.84 45.64
CA ILE A 57 -24.91 46.55 46.32
C ILE A 57 -23.62 46.18 47.06
N ILE A 58 -22.47 46.31 46.40
CA ILE A 58 -21.16 46.06 47.03
C ILE A 58 -20.95 46.98 48.24
N LYS A 59 -21.25 48.27 48.09
CA LYS A 59 -21.12 49.25 49.18
C LYS A 59 -21.99 48.86 50.37
N ASN A 60 -23.25 48.49 50.14
CA ASN A 60 -24.19 48.15 51.20
C ASN A 60 -23.76 46.88 51.95
N MET A 61 -23.29 45.85 51.25
CA MET A 61 -22.78 44.62 51.88
C MET A 61 -21.55 44.90 52.78
N TYR A 62 -20.67 45.80 52.37
CA TYR A 62 -19.52 46.20 53.20
C TYR A 62 -19.86 47.18 54.32
N SER A 63 -20.96 47.93 54.18
CA SER A 63 -21.37 48.98 55.12
C SER A 63 -22.46 48.53 56.10
N SER A 64 -22.88 47.25 56.05
CA SER A 64 -23.96 46.73 56.89
C SER A 64 -23.74 47.10 58.36
N SER A 65 -24.75 47.79 58.92
CA SER A 65 -24.73 48.40 60.25
C SER A 65 -24.83 47.39 61.40
N ASP A 66 -25.18 46.14 61.09
CA ASP A 66 -25.52 45.11 62.07
C ASP A 66 -24.29 44.40 62.66
N GLY A 67 -23.10 45.03 62.58
CA GLY A 67 -21.84 44.52 63.13
C GLY A 67 -21.21 43.35 62.36
N ASN A 68 -21.97 42.68 61.48
CA ASN A 68 -21.51 41.56 60.67
C ASN A 68 -21.16 42.00 59.25
N ARG A 69 -19.99 42.63 59.09
CA ARG A 69 -19.51 43.07 57.77
C ARG A 69 -19.24 41.86 56.88
N CYS A 70 -19.80 41.87 55.67
CA CYS A 70 -19.57 40.80 54.71
C CYS A 70 -18.07 40.71 54.35
N THR A 71 -17.53 39.49 54.33
CA THR A 71 -16.19 39.25 53.83
C THR A 71 -16.13 39.40 52.32
N ARG A 72 -14.93 39.54 51.77
CA ARG A 72 -14.73 39.61 50.32
C ARG A 72 -15.34 38.41 49.58
N GLU A 73 -15.18 37.22 50.13
CA GLU A 73 -15.69 35.97 49.53
C GLU A 73 -17.22 35.95 49.51
N GLN A 74 -17.88 36.39 50.58
CA GLN A 74 -19.34 36.46 50.64
C GLN A 74 -19.91 37.41 49.59
N VAL A 75 -19.29 38.59 49.44
CA VAL A 75 -19.66 39.56 48.39
C VAL A 75 -19.45 38.94 47.00
N GLN A 76 -18.34 38.26 46.79
CA GLN A 76 -18.02 37.65 45.49
C GLN A 76 -18.99 36.51 45.13
N ASN A 77 -19.36 35.67 46.11
CA ASN A 77 -20.33 34.59 45.91
C ASN A 77 -21.71 35.17 45.56
N TYR A 78 -22.16 36.19 46.28
CA TYR A 78 -23.43 36.86 45.98
C TYR A 78 -23.45 37.43 44.56
N LEU A 79 -22.37 38.13 44.15
CA LEU A 79 -22.26 38.67 42.80
C LEU A 79 -22.23 37.58 41.73
N SER A 80 -21.59 36.44 41.99
CA SER A 80 -21.50 35.32 41.05
C SER A 80 -22.85 34.68 40.74
N GLU A 81 -23.76 34.68 41.70
CA GLU A 81 -25.10 34.09 41.56
C GLU A 81 -26.08 35.05 40.90
N ASN A 82 -25.91 36.36 41.10
CA ASN A 82 -26.93 37.35 40.77
C ASN A 82 -26.57 38.27 39.61
N HIS A 83 -25.30 38.35 39.20
CA HIS A 83 -24.85 39.33 38.21
C HIS A 83 -23.96 38.73 37.11
N GLU A 84 -24.03 39.34 35.92
CA GLU A 84 -23.24 38.91 34.77
C GLU A 84 -21.75 39.21 34.98
N MET A 85 -20.92 38.25 34.56
CA MET A 85 -19.48 38.43 34.48
C MET A 85 -19.06 39.04 33.16
N PHE A 86 -18.10 39.95 33.23
CA PHE A 86 -17.46 40.62 32.11
C PHE A 86 -15.98 40.26 32.05
N LEU A 87 -15.50 39.97 30.84
CA LEU A 87 -14.09 39.79 30.54
C LEU A 87 -13.60 41.03 29.79
N THR A 88 -12.42 41.50 30.18
CA THR A 88 -11.73 42.56 29.43
C THR A 88 -10.76 41.88 28.48
N LEU A 89 -11.03 41.93 27.18
CA LEU A 89 -10.10 41.42 26.19
C LEU A 89 -8.97 42.45 25.99
N PRO A 90 -7.70 42.02 25.95
CA PRO A 90 -6.60 42.90 25.60
C PRO A 90 -6.71 43.24 24.12
N ASP A 91 -7.29 44.39 23.82
CA ASP A 91 -7.31 44.96 22.48
C ASP A 91 -6.48 46.24 22.50
N GLU A 92 -5.65 46.46 21.47
CA GLU A 92 -4.44 47.30 21.51
C GLU A 92 -4.68 48.78 21.87
N ARG A 93 -5.93 49.25 21.92
CA ARG A 93 -6.22 50.66 22.25
C ARG A 93 -7.39 50.92 23.21
N LYS A 94 -8.37 50.02 23.34
CA LYS A 94 -9.54 50.20 24.21
C LYS A 94 -10.09 48.82 24.55
N GLY A 95 -9.66 48.21 25.65
CA GLY A 95 -10.08 46.86 26.03
C GLY A 95 -11.60 46.69 25.89
N THR A 96 -12.01 45.80 25.00
CA THR A 96 -13.43 45.53 24.74
C THR A 96 -13.96 44.65 25.86
N LEU A 97 -14.99 45.15 26.55
CA LEU A 97 -15.70 44.39 27.58
C LEU A 97 -16.75 43.53 26.90
N VAL A 98 -16.58 42.21 27.01
CA VAL A 98 -17.52 41.22 26.49
C VAL A 98 -18.08 40.45 27.68
N THR A 99 -19.37 40.08 27.63
CA THR A 99 -19.92 39.21 28.68
C THR A 99 -19.29 37.83 28.56
N LEU A 100 -19.09 37.14 29.69
CA LEU A 100 -18.53 35.78 29.67
C LEU A 100 -19.38 34.85 28.79
N ALA A 101 -20.71 34.99 28.83
CA ALA A 101 -21.63 34.21 28.01
C ALA A 101 -21.37 34.38 26.51
N GLN A 102 -21.19 35.62 26.04
CA GLN A 102 -20.87 35.92 24.63
C GLN A 102 -19.50 35.35 24.24
N SER A 103 -18.49 35.48 25.12
CA SER A 103 -17.16 34.91 24.88
C SER A 103 -17.21 33.38 24.79
N MET A 104 -17.97 32.72 25.66
CA MET A 104 -18.14 31.26 25.64
C MET A 104 -18.91 30.79 24.41
N GLN A 105 -19.93 31.54 23.98
CA GLN A 105 -20.65 31.25 22.74
C GLN A 105 -19.74 31.43 21.51
N GLY A 106 -18.91 32.48 21.50
CA GLY A 106 -17.89 32.69 20.48
C GLY A 106 -16.89 31.53 20.41
N LEU A 107 -16.36 31.10 21.56
CA LEU A 107 -15.47 29.94 21.62
C LEU A 107 -16.14 28.66 21.13
N ARG A 108 -17.41 28.44 21.50
CA ARG A 108 -18.17 27.27 21.03
C ARG A 108 -18.32 27.28 19.52
N THR A 109 -18.77 28.39 18.94
CA THR A 109 -18.92 28.51 17.47
C THR A 109 -17.60 28.37 16.73
N TYR A 110 -16.51 28.91 17.28
CA TYR A 110 -15.17 28.70 16.75
C TYR A 110 -14.76 27.22 16.77
N LEU A 111 -14.97 26.54 17.91
CA LEU A 111 -14.68 25.11 18.04
C LEU A 111 -15.53 24.28 17.08
N ASP A 112 -16.83 24.54 16.99
CA ASP A 112 -17.74 23.83 16.08
C ASP A 112 -17.26 24.00 14.62
N THR A 113 -16.87 25.21 14.22
CA THR A 113 -16.34 25.48 12.88
C THR A 113 -15.00 24.76 12.65
N ALA A 114 -14.10 24.78 13.63
CA ALA A 114 -12.82 24.09 13.55
C ALA A 114 -13.00 22.57 13.47
N PHE A 115 -13.94 21.99 14.22
CA PHE A 115 -14.28 20.57 14.13
C PHE A 115 -14.86 20.21 12.76
N MET A 116 -15.72 21.06 12.19
CA MET A 116 -16.24 20.84 10.84
C MET A 116 -15.13 20.89 9.77
N ASP A 117 -14.19 21.84 9.85
CA ASP A 117 -13.04 21.91 8.95
C ASP A 117 -12.14 20.67 9.06
N VAL A 118 -11.84 20.23 10.30
CA VAL A 118 -11.06 19.01 10.53
C VAL A 118 -11.74 17.78 9.95
N ASN A 119 -13.04 17.60 10.19
CA ASN A 119 -13.79 16.47 9.64
C ASN A 119 -13.79 16.51 8.10
N SER A 120 -14.02 17.68 7.50
CA SER A 120 -13.94 17.84 6.05
C SER A 120 -12.56 17.47 5.50
N ARG A 121 -11.47 17.82 6.20
CA ARG A 121 -10.12 17.43 5.80
C ARG A 121 -9.88 15.92 5.92
N ILE A 122 -10.42 15.29 6.97
CA ILE A 122 -10.36 13.84 7.15
C ILE A 122 -11.07 13.13 6.00
N ASP A 123 -12.31 13.52 5.70
CA ASP A 123 -13.11 12.93 4.63
C ASP A 123 -12.41 13.09 3.26
N ASN A 124 -11.92 14.30 2.96
CA ASN A 124 -11.17 14.56 1.73
C ASN A 124 -9.87 13.75 1.63
N SER A 125 -9.19 13.53 2.76
CA SER A 125 -7.96 12.71 2.81
C SER A 125 -8.27 11.24 2.57
N GLN A 126 -9.35 10.71 3.17
CA GLN A 126 -9.79 9.34 2.96
C GLN A 126 -10.19 9.09 1.50
N GLU A 127 -10.97 10.00 0.91
CA GLU A 127 -11.37 9.87 -0.50
C GLU A 127 -10.16 9.88 -1.44
N ARG A 128 -9.16 10.73 -1.18
CA ARG A 128 -7.90 10.74 -1.95
C ARG A 128 -7.13 9.43 -1.82
N GLN A 129 -7.04 8.89 -0.61
CA GLN A 129 -6.37 7.60 -0.38
C GLN A 129 -7.11 6.47 -1.10
N GLU A 130 -8.44 6.41 -1.02
CA GLU A 130 -9.22 5.39 -1.73
C GLU A 130 -9.04 5.46 -3.24
N ARG A 131 -9.03 6.67 -3.82
CA ARG A 131 -8.77 6.86 -5.25
C ARG A 131 -7.35 6.40 -5.63
N PHE A 132 -6.36 6.73 -4.81
CA PHE A 132 -4.98 6.29 -5.01
C PHE A 132 -4.86 4.76 -4.99
N TYR A 133 -5.41 4.11 -3.96
CA TYR A 133 -5.37 2.64 -3.86
C TYR A 133 -6.12 1.96 -5.01
N ARG A 134 -7.24 2.52 -5.48
CA ARG A 134 -7.95 1.98 -6.65
C ARG A 134 -7.08 2.03 -7.90
N GLN A 135 -6.44 3.17 -8.16
CA GLN A 135 -5.54 3.33 -9.31
C GLN A 135 -4.32 2.39 -9.21
N GLU A 136 -3.74 2.25 -8.02
CA GLU A 136 -2.61 1.35 -7.80
C GLU A 136 -2.99 -0.13 -8.01
N ILE A 137 -4.16 -0.53 -7.53
CA ILE A 137 -4.70 -1.89 -7.78
C ILE A 137 -4.93 -2.13 -9.28
N GLU A 138 -5.44 -1.14 -10.01
CA GLU A 138 -5.62 -1.24 -11.47
C GLU A 138 -4.30 -1.40 -12.20
N LEU A 139 -3.29 -0.60 -11.86
CA LEU A 139 -1.94 -0.70 -12.42
C LEU A 139 -1.28 -2.05 -12.10
N LEU A 140 -1.42 -2.54 -10.86
CA LEU A 140 -0.90 -3.86 -10.47
C LEU A 140 -1.58 -4.99 -11.24
N LYS A 141 -2.90 -4.91 -11.45
CA LYS A 141 -3.62 -5.89 -12.27
C LYS A 141 -3.16 -5.86 -13.72
N GLU A 142 -2.96 -4.67 -14.29
CA GLU A 142 -2.45 -4.53 -15.66
C GLU A 142 -1.05 -5.13 -15.78
N HIS A 143 -0.16 -4.82 -14.86
CA HIS A 143 1.20 -5.38 -14.83
C HIS A 143 1.18 -6.91 -14.70
N GLN A 144 0.39 -7.46 -13.76
CA GLN A 144 0.24 -8.91 -13.61
C GLN A 144 -0.29 -9.57 -14.89
N ASN A 145 -1.26 -8.95 -15.56
CA ASN A 145 -1.79 -9.49 -16.81
C ASN A 145 -0.73 -9.47 -17.93
N GLN A 146 0.08 -8.41 -18.02
CA GLN A 146 1.18 -8.31 -18.97
C GLN A 146 2.25 -9.37 -18.71
N GLU A 147 2.64 -9.61 -17.45
CA GLU A 147 3.56 -10.68 -17.10
C GLU A 147 3.02 -12.06 -17.45
N ILE A 148 1.76 -12.36 -17.09
CA ILE A 148 1.12 -13.64 -17.41
C ILE A 148 1.10 -13.87 -18.93
N GLU A 149 0.78 -12.84 -19.71
CA GLU A 149 0.75 -12.96 -21.17
C GLU A 149 2.14 -13.16 -21.76
N SER A 150 3.16 -12.47 -21.21
CA SER A 150 4.56 -12.69 -21.56
C SER A 150 4.99 -14.14 -21.28
N TYR A 151 4.65 -14.68 -20.11
CA TYR A 151 4.98 -16.06 -19.77
C TYR A 151 4.28 -17.08 -20.68
N LYS A 152 3.02 -16.83 -21.05
CA LYS A 152 2.31 -17.68 -22.01
C LYS A 152 2.98 -17.69 -23.37
N GLN A 153 3.35 -16.52 -23.89
CA GLN A 153 4.03 -16.41 -25.18
C GLN A 153 5.39 -17.12 -25.16
N GLN A 154 6.18 -16.92 -24.10
CA GLN A 154 7.46 -17.60 -23.95
C GLN A 154 7.29 -19.12 -23.89
N SER A 155 6.33 -19.61 -23.10
CA SER A 155 6.06 -21.05 -22.99
C SER A 155 5.57 -21.65 -24.32
N GLN A 156 4.75 -20.93 -25.09
CA GLN A 156 4.33 -21.36 -26.42
C GLN A 156 5.50 -21.48 -27.39
N GLN A 157 6.40 -20.49 -27.40
CA GLN A 157 7.60 -20.50 -28.23
C GLN A 157 8.53 -21.67 -27.86
N GLU A 158 8.71 -21.96 -26.57
CA GLU A 158 9.49 -23.11 -26.11
C GLU A 158 8.87 -24.43 -26.57
N ILE A 159 7.55 -24.59 -26.43
CA ILE A 159 6.82 -25.79 -26.90
C ILE A 159 6.97 -25.97 -28.41
N GLU A 160 6.84 -24.89 -29.19
CA GLU A 160 7.02 -24.93 -30.64
C GLU A 160 8.45 -25.31 -31.03
N SER A 161 9.45 -24.77 -30.33
CA SER A 161 10.86 -25.13 -30.51
C SER A 161 11.10 -26.62 -30.23
N TYR A 162 10.59 -27.14 -29.11
CA TYR A 162 10.71 -28.57 -28.79
C TYR A 162 10.02 -29.46 -29.82
N LYS A 163 8.84 -29.04 -30.32
CA LYS A 163 8.12 -29.77 -31.36
C LYS A 163 8.91 -29.81 -32.66
N GLN A 164 9.55 -28.72 -33.06
CA GLN A 164 10.40 -28.68 -34.26
C GLN A 164 11.64 -29.57 -34.10
N GLN A 165 12.33 -29.48 -32.96
CA GLN A 165 13.47 -30.36 -32.67
C GLN A 165 13.09 -31.84 -32.71
N SER A 166 11.97 -32.21 -32.07
CA SER A 166 11.48 -33.58 -32.08
C SER A 166 11.12 -34.07 -33.50
N GLN A 167 10.51 -33.22 -34.33
CA GLN A 167 10.21 -33.56 -35.73
C GLN A 167 11.48 -33.79 -36.55
N GLN A 168 12.50 -32.96 -36.38
CA GLN A 168 13.79 -33.13 -37.07
C GLN A 168 14.49 -34.42 -36.63
N GLU A 169 14.45 -34.74 -35.34
CA GLU A 169 15.03 -35.98 -34.80
C GLU A 169 14.30 -37.22 -35.34
N ILE A 170 12.96 -37.19 -35.40
CA ILE A 170 12.16 -38.26 -36.01
C ILE A 170 12.52 -38.44 -37.49
N GLN A 171 12.64 -37.35 -38.26
CA GLN A 171 13.02 -37.43 -39.68
C GLN A 171 14.42 -38.01 -39.86
N SER A 172 15.38 -37.58 -39.03
CA SER A 172 16.73 -38.14 -38.99
C SER A 172 16.72 -39.65 -38.72
N LEU A 173 15.95 -40.08 -37.71
CA LEU A 173 15.83 -41.51 -37.36
C LEU A 173 15.18 -42.32 -38.49
N GLN A 174 14.16 -41.77 -39.15
CA GLN A 174 13.53 -42.43 -40.30
C GLN A 174 14.51 -42.59 -41.46
N GLN A 175 15.34 -41.58 -41.72
CA GLN A 175 16.37 -41.65 -42.74
C GLN A 175 17.42 -42.71 -42.40
N GLN A 176 17.97 -42.69 -41.18
CA GLN A 176 18.92 -43.70 -40.72
C GLN A 176 18.35 -45.11 -40.81
N PHE A 177 17.08 -45.30 -40.43
CA PHE A 177 16.40 -46.59 -40.53
C PHE A 177 16.26 -47.06 -41.98
N SER A 178 15.93 -46.16 -42.91
CA SER A 178 15.85 -46.48 -44.33
C SER A 178 17.21 -46.87 -44.93
N GLU A 179 18.30 -46.22 -44.48
CA GLU A 179 19.66 -46.55 -44.89
C GLU A 179 20.06 -47.95 -44.37
N VAL A 180 19.76 -48.26 -43.12
CA VAL A 180 19.99 -49.60 -42.55
C VAL A 180 19.19 -50.67 -43.31
N GLN A 181 17.93 -50.40 -43.66
CA GLN A 181 17.13 -51.33 -44.46
C GLN A 181 17.74 -51.57 -45.84
N ALA A 182 18.23 -50.51 -46.51
CA ALA A 182 18.89 -50.62 -47.81
C ALA A 182 20.19 -51.44 -47.72
N GLN A 183 21.00 -51.20 -46.67
CA GLN A 183 22.22 -51.98 -46.42
C GLN A 183 21.91 -53.45 -46.16
N LEU A 184 20.88 -53.75 -45.38
CA LEU A 184 20.46 -55.11 -45.05
C LEU A 184 19.94 -55.86 -46.29
N ALA A 185 19.18 -55.19 -47.15
CA ALA A 185 18.74 -55.73 -48.44
C ALA A 185 19.93 -56.02 -49.37
N ALA A 186 20.92 -55.12 -49.44
CA ALA A 186 22.14 -55.32 -50.23
C ALA A 186 22.97 -56.51 -49.71
N ALA A 187 23.08 -56.66 -48.38
CA ALA A 187 23.76 -57.79 -47.75
C ALA A 187 23.06 -59.13 -48.04
N LEU A 188 21.72 -59.17 -47.95
CA LEU A 188 20.91 -60.35 -48.31
C LEU A 188 21.08 -60.73 -49.78
N ASN A 189 21.03 -59.77 -50.69
CA ASN A 189 21.27 -60.02 -52.12
C ASN A 189 22.67 -60.61 -52.36
N THR A 190 23.70 -60.07 -51.69
CA THR A 190 25.06 -60.60 -51.77
C THR A 190 25.13 -62.03 -51.25
N GLN A 191 24.50 -62.32 -50.11
CA GLN A 191 24.43 -63.67 -49.55
C GLN A 191 23.75 -64.65 -50.52
N ASN A 192 22.63 -64.26 -51.13
CA ASN A 192 21.91 -65.07 -52.12
C ASN A 192 22.78 -65.36 -53.35
N THR A 193 23.49 -64.36 -53.89
CA THR A 193 24.42 -64.57 -55.02
C THR A 193 25.56 -65.52 -54.66
N ASN A 194 26.10 -65.42 -53.44
CA ASN A 194 27.13 -66.34 -52.95
C ASN A 194 26.59 -67.77 -52.81
N GLN A 195 25.37 -67.96 -52.31
CA GLN A 195 24.72 -69.28 -52.25
C GLN A 195 24.49 -69.88 -53.65
N GLU A 196 24.09 -69.07 -54.64
CA GLU A 196 23.98 -69.50 -56.02
C GLU A 196 25.33 -69.92 -56.62
N LEU A 197 26.41 -69.19 -56.33
CA LEU A 197 27.75 -69.54 -56.78
C LEU A 197 28.23 -70.86 -56.16
N ILE A 198 28.00 -71.05 -54.86
CA ILE A 198 28.33 -72.29 -54.15
C ILE A 198 27.56 -73.47 -54.76
N SER A 199 26.25 -73.34 -54.97
CA SER A 199 25.44 -74.42 -55.57
C SER A 199 25.88 -74.75 -57.00
N LYS A 200 26.23 -73.74 -57.82
CA LYS A 200 26.83 -73.94 -59.15
C LYS A 200 28.17 -74.68 -59.06
N GLN A 201 29.05 -74.33 -58.12
CA GLN A 201 30.33 -75.04 -57.93
C GLN A 201 30.12 -76.49 -57.48
N LEU A 202 29.24 -76.73 -56.50
CA LEU A 202 28.91 -78.08 -56.04
C LEU A 202 28.37 -78.95 -57.18
N SER A 203 27.45 -78.43 -58.00
CA SER A 203 26.92 -79.18 -59.16
C SER A 203 28.00 -79.51 -60.20
N ARG A 204 29.02 -78.65 -60.36
CA ARG A 204 30.18 -78.94 -61.22
C ARG A 204 31.02 -80.06 -60.60
N VAL A 205 31.32 -79.99 -59.32
CA VAL A 205 32.07 -81.03 -58.59
C VAL A 205 31.34 -82.37 -58.67
N GLU A 206 30.01 -82.40 -58.49
CA GLU A 206 29.20 -83.61 -58.67
C GLU A 206 29.31 -84.16 -60.09
N LYS A 207 29.19 -83.31 -61.12
CA LYS A 207 29.38 -83.73 -62.53
C LYS A 207 30.78 -84.30 -62.77
N TYR A 208 31.83 -83.68 -62.24
CA TYR A 208 33.20 -84.19 -62.35
C TYR A 208 33.38 -85.49 -61.56
N GLY A 209 32.80 -85.61 -60.38
CA GLY A 209 32.79 -86.83 -59.57
C GLY A 209 32.08 -87.98 -60.27
N VAL A 210 30.94 -87.73 -60.91
CA VAL A 210 30.21 -88.73 -61.72
C VAL A 210 31.03 -89.16 -62.94
N LYS A 211 31.70 -88.21 -63.62
CA LYS A 211 32.63 -88.54 -64.72
C LYS A 211 33.80 -89.38 -64.23
N ARG A 212 34.43 -89.02 -63.10
CA ARG A 212 35.49 -89.81 -62.46
C ARG A 212 35.01 -91.22 -62.09
N ARG A 213 33.81 -91.36 -61.51
CA ARG A 213 33.19 -92.66 -61.18
C ARG A 213 32.92 -93.50 -62.43
N LYS A 214 32.46 -92.90 -63.52
CA LYS A 214 32.29 -93.60 -64.81
C LYS A 214 33.63 -94.04 -65.41
N GLN A 215 34.66 -93.20 -65.34
CA GLN A 215 36.02 -93.53 -65.79
C GLN A 215 36.66 -94.64 -64.92
N ARG A 216 36.44 -94.62 -63.60
CA ARG A 216 36.84 -95.70 -62.68
C ARG A 216 36.22 -97.06 -63.05
N ARG A 217 34.95 -97.05 -63.48
CA ARG A 217 34.28 -98.27 -63.95
C ARG A 217 34.80 -98.78 -65.30
N GLN A 218 35.31 -97.90 -66.15
CA GLN A 218 35.88 -98.27 -67.46
C GLN A 218 37.33 -98.78 -67.36
N PHE A 219 38.10 -98.36 -66.34
CA PHE A 219 39.50 -98.74 -66.16
C PHE A 219 39.82 -99.15 -64.71
N PRO A 220 39.32 -100.31 -64.22
CA PRO A 220 39.41 -100.67 -62.81
C PRO A 220 40.84 -100.92 -62.31
N LEU A 221 41.77 -101.33 -63.19
CA LEU A 221 43.16 -101.61 -62.82
C LEU A 221 44.04 -100.35 -62.70
N PHE A 222 43.75 -99.31 -63.48
CA PHE A 222 44.53 -98.05 -63.46
C PHE A 222 44.34 -97.29 -62.15
N TRP A 223 43.13 -97.30 -61.59
CA TRP A 223 42.82 -96.56 -60.36
C TRP A 223 43.28 -97.27 -59.08
N ARG A 224 43.67 -98.55 -59.15
CA ARG A 224 44.26 -99.28 -58.02
C ARG A 224 45.66 -98.74 -57.68
N TYR A 225 46.43 -98.35 -58.69
CA TYR A 225 47.74 -97.71 -58.52
C TYR A 225 47.64 -96.28 -57.97
N VAL A 226 46.64 -95.51 -58.40
CA VAL A 226 46.48 -94.11 -57.98
C VAL A 226 46.05 -93.98 -56.51
N ASP A 227 45.24 -94.93 -56.01
CA ASP A 227 44.85 -94.93 -54.60
C ASP A 227 45.96 -95.45 -53.67
N GLU A 228 46.88 -96.29 -54.17
CA GLU A 228 48.05 -96.77 -53.40
C GLU A 228 49.14 -95.69 -53.21
N GLU A 229 49.21 -94.66 -54.06
CA GLU A 229 50.20 -93.56 -53.92
C GLU A 229 49.76 -92.43 -52.97
N THR A 230 48.47 -92.31 -52.62
CA THR A 230 48.00 -91.18 -51.79
C THR A 230 47.97 -91.43 -50.28
N ASP A 231 48.26 -92.66 -49.84
CA ASP A 231 48.29 -93.01 -48.41
C ASP A 231 49.69 -92.83 -47.76
N GLU A 232 50.73 -92.43 -48.50
CA GLU A 232 52.09 -92.28 -47.95
C GLU A 232 52.46 -90.88 -47.39
N ASP A 233 51.63 -89.84 -47.55
CA ASP A 233 51.93 -88.47 -47.05
C ASP A 233 51.00 -88.00 -45.92
N GLY A 234 50.61 -88.93 -45.04
CA GLY A 234 49.94 -88.65 -43.76
C GLY A 234 50.88 -88.74 -42.57
N GLY A 235 51.85 -87.83 -42.49
CA GLY A 235 52.74 -87.62 -41.34
C GLY A 235 52.73 -86.16 -40.89
#